data_AF-A0A7J2J6K3-F1
#
_entry.id   AF-A0A7J2J6K3-F1
#
_cell.length_a   1.000
_cell.length_b   1.000
_cell.length_c   1.000
_cell.angle_alpha   90.00
_cell.angle_beta   90.00
_cell.angle_gamma   90.00
#
_symmetry.space_group_name_H-M   'P 1'
#
loop_
_entity.id
_entity.type
_entity.pdbx_description
1 polymer ?
#
loop_
_entity_poly.entity_id
_entity_poly.type
_entity_poly.pdbx_seq_one_letter_code
_entity_poly.pdbx_strand_id
1 'polypeptide(L)'
;MGLHLIKIGCCGYPVSMKKYFENFSLVELNTTFYQYPRISTVEGWRAKAPENFEFTVKAHQDISHKFKLKSEKECLEAFEKMKEICNILKAKILLVQTPASLRPDRLEDAKEFFSKIPREDLIVVWETRGPAWDEEETRQRLAELLEKLDIPHVVDPFKNTPVYVGKTAYFRLHGLGERLYYYQYSNDELKRLFNIAREYETKAEEVYVLFNNLSMFDDAVRFKHYIEKGKFPSLTKNVGLESIREVLSKTRYPASKSMLLKKVGWKLVEIEKGKQIRLENFLREIPSKTYNNIDELMKEIKL
;
A
#
# COMPACT_ATOMS: atom_id res chain seq x y z
N MET A 1 -11.67 -7.00 23.43
CA MET A 1 -10.63 -7.79 22.73
C MET A 1 -9.92 -6.85 21.78
N GLY A 2 -8.61 -6.72 21.93
CA GLY A 2 -7.86 -5.50 21.63
C GLY A 2 -7.77 -5.16 20.15
N LEU A 3 -8.02 -3.89 19.82
CA LEU A 3 -7.74 -3.21 18.54
C LEU A 3 -6.24 -3.16 18.19
N HIS A 4 -5.41 -3.94 18.86
CA HIS A 4 -3.94 -3.87 18.82
C HIS A 4 -3.29 -4.79 17.77
N LEU A 5 -4.07 -5.65 17.10
CA LEU A 5 -3.53 -6.55 16.07
C LEU A 5 -3.37 -5.88 14.71
N ILE A 6 -4.24 -4.94 14.34
CA ILE A 6 -4.19 -4.28 13.03
C ILE A 6 -3.24 -3.08 13.07
N LYS A 7 -2.06 -3.23 12.47
CA LYS A 7 -1.09 -2.15 12.28
C LYS A 7 -1.31 -1.47 10.94
N ILE A 8 -1.41 -0.15 10.97
CA ILE A 8 -1.79 0.66 9.80
C ILE A 8 -0.63 1.59 9.45
N GLY A 9 -0.26 1.60 8.17
CA GLY A 9 0.79 2.48 7.67
C GLY A 9 0.65 2.79 6.19
N CYS A 10 1.62 3.55 5.67
CA CYS A 10 1.74 3.88 4.26
C CYS A 10 3.05 3.31 3.69
N CYS A 11 3.08 3.14 2.38
CA CYS A 11 4.29 2.85 1.62
C CYS A 11 5.08 4.14 1.40
N GLY A 12 5.94 4.47 2.36
CA GLY A 12 6.68 5.72 2.44
C GLY A 12 5.93 6.82 3.20
N TYR A 13 6.50 8.02 3.18
CA TYR A 13 5.95 9.20 3.86
C TYR A 13 5.20 10.10 2.85
N PRO A 14 3.86 10.02 2.73
CA PRO A 14 3.06 10.87 1.83
C PRO A 14 2.98 12.34 2.29
N VAL A 15 3.37 12.60 3.55
CA VAL A 15 3.40 13.91 4.20
C VAL A 15 4.73 14.07 4.94
N SER A 16 4.97 15.22 5.57
CA SER A 16 6.18 15.39 6.39
C SER A 16 6.26 14.33 7.49
N MET A 17 7.48 13.87 7.81
CA MET A 17 7.71 12.87 8.87
C MET A 17 7.06 13.26 10.20
N LYS A 18 7.16 14.54 10.60
CA LYS A 18 6.51 15.06 11.80
C LYS A 18 5.01 14.78 11.80
N LYS A 19 4.30 15.19 10.75
CA LYS A 19 2.86 14.96 10.61
C LYS A 19 2.53 13.46 10.54
N TYR A 20 3.41 12.67 9.93
CA TYR A 20 3.22 11.23 9.82
C TYR A 20 3.30 10.54 11.20
N PHE A 21 4.31 10.88 12.02
CA PHE A 21 4.49 10.33 13.36
C PHE A 21 3.37 10.70 14.33
N GLU A 22 2.70 11.83 14.11
CA GLU A 22 1.49 12.20 14.87
C GLU A 22 0.30 11.27 14.58
N ASN A 23 0.29 10.54 13.46
CA ASN A 23 -0.86 9.75 12.99
C ASN A 23 -0.59 8.25 12.97
N PHE A 24 0.65 7.81 12.72
CA PHE A 24 1.00 6.40 12.53
C PHE A 24 2.24 6.01 13.31
N SER A 25 2.30 4.74 13.71
CA SER A 25 3.45 4.12 14.36
C SER A 25 4.16 3.11 13.47
N LEU A 26 3.87 3.12 12.16
CA LEU A 26 4.39 2.17 11.18
C LEU A 26 4.58 2.86 9.83
N VAL A 27 5.68 2.57 9.14
CA VAL A 27 5.88 2.88 7.72
C VAL A 27 6.59 1.73 6.99
N GLU A 28 6.23 1.52 5.73
CA GLU A 28 7.02 0.70 4.82
C GLU A 28 8.01 1.59 4.04
N LEU A 29 9.31 1.41 4.24
CA LEU A 29 10.33 2.14 3.49
C LEU A 29 10.48 1.55 2.09
N ASN A 30 10.20 2.38 1.09
CA ASN A 30 10.28 2.01 -0.31
C ASN A 30 11.54 2.56 -1.01
N THR A 31 12.23 3.54 -0.41
CA THR A 31 13.45 4.14 -0.98
C THR A 31 14.58 3.10 -1.16
N THR A 32 14.67 2.14 -0.25
CA THR A 32 15.63 1.02 -0.30
C THR A 32 15.44 0.10 -1.51
N PHE A 33 14.30 0.16 -2.18
CA PHE A 33 14.09 -0.56 -3.44
C PHE A 33 14.99 -0.05 -4.56
N TYR A 34 15.24 1.26 -4.60
CA TYR A 34 15.93 1.93 -5.70
C TYR A 34 17.42 2.15 -5.45
N GLN A 35 17.82 2.25 -4.19
CA GLN A 35 19.19 2.54 -3.79
C GLN A 35 19.50 1.91 -2.44
N TYR A 36 20.75 1.51 -2.24
CA TYR A 36 21.26 1.21 -0.90
C TYR A 36 21.60 2.51 -0.19
N PRO A 37 20.84 2.92 0.84
CA PRO A 37 21.16 4.11 1.62
C PRO A 37 22.50 3.93 2.35
N ARG A 38 23.19 5.05 2.59
CA ARG A 38 24.35 5.04 3.51
C ARG A 38 23.88 4.67 4.92
N ILE A 39 24.72 3.95 5.66
CA ILE A 39 24.44 3.55 7.05
C ILE A 39 24.03 4.76 7.90
N SER A 40 24.75 5.89 7.82
CA SER A 40 24.40 7.11 8.55
C SER A 40 23.03 7.70 8.20
N THR A 41 22.55 7.49 6.97
CA THR A 41 21.18 7.88 6.58
C THR A 41 20.16 7.00 7.29
N VAL A 42 20.41 5.69 7.35
CA VAL A 42 19.53 4.70 8.01
C VAL A 42 19.47 4.94 9.52
N GLU A 43 20.62 5.17 10.15
CA GLU A 43 20.72 5.58 11.56
C GLU A 43 19.94 6.88 11.80
N GLY A 44 20.09 7.86 10.91
CA GLY A 44 19.35 9.11 10.96
C GLY A 44 17.84 8.94 10.83
N TRP A 45 17.36 7.97 10.03
CA TRP A 45 15.94 7.63 9.99
C TRP A 45 15.46 7.01 11.30
N ARG A 46 16.24 6.08 11.86
CA ARG A 46 15.91 5.43 13.14
C ARG A 46 15.86 6.45 14.29
N ALA A 47 16.84 7.34 14.37
CA ALA A 47 16.96 8.34 15.43
C ALA A 47 15.85 9.41 15.38
N LYS A 48 15.32 9.72 14.20
CA LYS A 48 14.21 10.68 14.04
C LYS A 48 12.84 10.09 14.39
N ALA A 49 12.70 8.76 14.29
CA ALA A 49 11.44 8.09 14.53
C ALA A 49 11.20 7.89 16.04
N PRO A 50 9.94 7.96 16.52
CA PRO A 50 9.61 7.66 17.91
C PRO A 50 10.12 6.28 18.34
N GLU A 51 10.33 6.09 19.65
CA GLU A 51 10.91 4.86 20.21
C GLU A 51 10.17 3.59 19.77
N ASN A 52 8.83 3.59 19.87
CA ASN A 52 7.98 2.46 19.50
C ASN A 52 7.52 2.47 18.02
N PHE A 53 8.19 3.26 17.17
CA PHE A 53 7.83 3.35 15.76
C PHE A 53 8.43 2.17 14.98
N GLU A 54 7.58 1.43 14.27
CA GLU A 54 7.94 0.26 13.48
C GLU A 54 8.31 0.63 12.04
N PHE A 55 9.34 -0.04 11.53
CA PHE A 55 9.69 -0.01 10.12
C PHE A 55 9.45 -1.39 9.51
N THR A 56 8.90 -1.39 8.30
CA THR A 56 9.05 -2.48 7.34
C THR A 56 9.86 -1.95 6.18
N VAL A 57 10.61 -2.80 5.50
CA VAL A 57 11.55 -2.38 4.46
C VAL A 57 11.25 -3.13 3.19
N LYS A 58 11.14 -2.42 2.07
CA LYS A 58 11.09 -3.08 0.76
C LYS A 58 12.52 -3.42 0.32
N ALA A 59 12.73 -4.69 -0.01
CA ALA A 59 14.00 -5.20 -0.52
C ALA A 59 14.47 -4.44 -1.75
N HIS A 60 15.79 -4.29 -1.90
CA HIS A 60 16.38 -3.69 -3.09
C HIS A 60 15.99 -4.45 -4.36
N GLN A 61 15.84 -3.74 -5.47
CA GLN A 61 15.48 -4.32 -6.77
C GLN A 61 16.50 -5.35 -7.28
N ASP A 62 17.72 -5.35 -6.75
CA ASP A 62 18.71 -6.38 -7.08
C ASP A 62 18.16 -7.77 -6.76
N ILE A 63 17.59 -7.96 -5.58
CA ILE A 63 17.06 -9.25 -5.13
C ILE A 63 15.87 -9.67 -6.00
N SER A 64 14.90 -8.76 -6.17
CA SER A 64 13.58 -9.09 -6.71
C SER A 64 13.43 -8.94 -8.23
N HIS A 65 14.16 -8.01 -8.86
CA HIS A 65 14.01 -7.65 -10.28
C HIS A 65 15.23 -7.99 -11.12
N LYS A 66 16.45 -7.74 -10.62
CA LYS A 66 17.70 -8.03 -11.34
C LYS A 66 18.03 -9.52 -11.30
N PHE A 67 18.20 -10.06 -10.09
CA PHE A 67 18.51 -11.47 -9.87
C PHE A 67 17.27 -12.36 -9.83
N LYS A 68 16.08 -11.77 -9.62
CA LYS A 68 14.79 -12.49 -9.62
C LYS A 68 14.81 -13.72 -8.71
N LEU A 69 15.32 -13.53 -7.48
CA LEU A 69 15.44 -14.58 -6.47
C LEU A 69 16.31 -15.77 -6.88
N LYS A 70 17.23 -15.61 -7.84
CA LYS A 70 18.28 -16.60 -8.05
C LYS A 70 19.25 -16.58 -6.88
N SER A 71 19.66 -17.75 -6.41
CA SER A 71 20.58 -18.00 -5.29
C SER A 71 22.07 -17.71 -5.62
N GLU A 72 22.32 -16.77 -6.53
CA GLU A 72 23.66 -16.32 -6.92
C GLU A 72 24.31 -15.55 -5.76
N LYS A 73 25.65 -15.56 -5.68
CA LYS A 73 26.41 -14.94 -4.58
C LYS A 73 26.03 -13.48 -4.37
N GLU A 74 25.90 -12.73 -5.46
CA GLU A 74 25.57 -11.31 -5.46
C GLU A 74 24.14 -11.04 -4.96
N CYS A 75 23.21 -11.96 -5.18
CA CYS A 75 21.84 -11.86 -4.67
C CYS A 75 21.80 -12.11 -3.15
N LEU A 76 22.58 -13.07 -2.66
CA LEU A 76 22.73 -13.33 -1.23
C LEU A 76 23.45 -12.17 -0.52
N GLU A 77 24.49 -11.60 -1.14
CA GLU A 77 25.15 -10.38 -0.62
C GLU A 77 24.19 -9.17 -0.60
N ALA A 78 23.30 -9.04 -1.59
CA ALA A 78 22.26 -8.02 -1.58
C ALA A 78 21.27 -8.23 -0.42
N PHE A 79 20.93 -9.49 -0.10
CA PHE A 79 20.12 -9.81 1.07
C PHE A 79 20.82 -9.42 2.38
N GLU A 80 22.10 -9.75 2.57
CA GLU A 80 22.85 -9.37 3.77
C GLU A 80 22.86 -7.85 3.99
N LYS A 81 23.08 -7.07 2.92
CA LYS A 81 23.00 -5.60 2.99
C LYS A 81 21.62 -5.12 3.42
N MET A 82 20.56 -5.75 2.92
CA MET A 82 19.19 -5.41 3.31
C MET A 82 18.90 -5.81 4.77
N LYS A 83 19.44 -6.94 5.23
CA LYS A 83 19.35 -7.37 6.63
C LYS A 83 20.05 -6.38 7.56
N GLU A 84 21.25 -5.91 7.20
CA GLU A 84 21.96 -4.85 7.96
C GLU A 84 21.11 -3.58 8.08
N ILE A 85 20.51 -3.12 6.98
CA ILE A 85 19.58 -1.96 6.98
C ILE A 85 18.40 -2.22 7.92
N CYS A 86 17.81 -3.41 7.87
CA CYS A 86 16.70 -3.77 8.76
C CYS A 86 17.13 -3.74 10.22
N ASN A 87 18.31 -4.28 10.54
CA ASN A 87 18.84 -4.32 11.91
C ASN A 87 19.06 -2.90 12.48
N ILE A 88 19.65 -1.98 11.70
CA ILE A 88 19.85 -0.59 12.13
C ILE A 88 18.50 0.11 12.37
N LEU A 89 17.50 -0.14 11.52
CA LEU A 89 16.15 0.41 11.68
C LEU A 89 15.36 -0.26 12.80
N LYS A 90 15.83 -1.40 13.32
CA LYS A 90 15.05 -2.34 14.12
C LYS A 90 13.74 -2.72 13.40
N ALA A 91 13.82 -2.91 12.09
CA ALA A 91 12.70 -3.28 11.24
C ALA A 91 12.41 -4.78 11.43
N LYS A 92 11.12 -5.11 11.62
CA LYS A 92 10.68 -6.50 11.81
C LYS A 92 10.54 -7.27 10.49
N ILE A 93 10.24 -6.56 9.41
CA ILE A 93 9.79 -7.17 8.14
C ILE A 93 10.58 -6.65 6.96
N LEU A 94 11.05 -7.58 6.12
CA LEU A 94 11.60 -7.32 4.79
C LEU A 94 10.62 -7.82 3.73
N LEU A 95 10.01 -6.89 3.00
CA LEU A 95 9.14 -7.16 1.86
C LEU A 95 9.98 -7.43 0.61
N VAL A 96 9.84 -8.62 0.06
CA VAL A 96 10.33 -8.98 -1.27
C VAL A 96 9.16 -8.89 -2.24
N GLN A 97 9.16 -7.94 -3.16
CA GLN A 97 8.10 -7.80 -4.17
C GLN A 97 8.66 -8.06 -5.56
N THR A 98 8.24 -9.15 -6.21
CA THR A 98 8.76 -9.54 -7.52
C THR A 98 7.92 -8.95 -8.67
N PRO A 99 8.50 -8.73 -9.86
CA PRO A 99 7.77 -8.23 -11.02
C PRO A 99 6.95 -9.34 -11.69
N ALA A 100 5.99 -8.95 -12.54
CA ALA A 100 5.21 -9.91 -13.35
C ALA A 100 6.04 -10.74 -14.34
N SER A 101 7.29 -10.34 -14.58
CA SER A 101 8.24 -11.10 -15.40
C SER A 101 8.99 -12.20 -14.63
N LEU A 102 8.75 -12.36 -13.32
CA LEU A 102 9.12 -13.56 -12.57
C LEU A 102 7.85 -14.42 -12.50
N ARG A 103 7.84 -15.48 -13.30
CA ARG A 103 6.69 -16.36 -13.50
C ARG A 103 6.80 -17.63 -12.65
N PRO A 104 5.69 -18.38 -12.44
CA PRO A 104 5.67 -19.57 -11.57
C PRO A 104 6.58 -20.73 -11.97
N ASP A 105 7.01 -20.81 -13.24
CA ASP A 105 8.02 -21.76 -13.71
C ASP A 105 9.38 -21.58 -13.01
N ARG A 106 9.59 -20.42 -12.35
CA ARG A 106 10.80 -20.08 -11.59
C ARG A 106 10.63 -20.25 -10.07
N LEU A 107 9.58 -20.95 -9.64
CA LEU A 107 9.30 -21.17 -8.21
C LEU A 107 10.44 -21.89 -7.48
N GLU A 108 11.19 -22.76 -8.17
CA GLU A 108 12.33 -23.47 -7.57
C GLU A 108 13.49 -22.53 -7.24
N ASP A 109 13.74 -21.48 -8.05
CA ASP A 109 14.76 -20.48 -7.70
C ASP A 109 14.37 -19.75 -6.40
N ALA A 110 13.10 -19.35 -6.30
CA ALA A 110 12.58 -18.69 -5.10
C ALA A 110 12.75 -19.60 -3.87
N LYS A 111 12.40 -20.89 -4.00
CA LYS A 111 12.61 -21.90 -2.95
C LYS A 111 14.07 -21.98 -2.53
N GLU A 112 14.98 -22.07 -3.48
CA GLU A 112 16.40 -22.18 -3.19
C GLU A 112 16.94 -20.93 -2.49
N PHE A 113 16.60 -19.74 -3.00
CA PHE A 113 17.00 -18.46 -2.39
C PHE A 113 16.47 -18.32 -0.97
N PHE A 114 15.16 -18.50 -0.77
CA PHE A 114 14.54 -18.35 0.53
C PHE A 114 15.02 -19.39 1.56
N SER A 115 15.45 -20.57 1.11
CA SER A 115 16.06 -21.59 1.97
C SER A 115 17.50 -21.24 2.38
N LYS A 116 18.22 -20.43 1.59
CA LYS A 116 19.63 -20.09 1.82
C LYS A 116 19.85 -18.80 2.59
N ILE A 117 18.91 -17.87 2.58
CA ILE A 117 19.05 -16.59 3.28
C ILE A 117 19.06 -16.77 4.80
N PRO A 118 20.06 -16.22 5.52
CA PRO A 118 20.09 -16.29 6.98
C PRO A 118 19.19 -15.20 7.56
N ARG A 119 17.91 -15.54 7.73
CA ARG A 119 16.86 -14.63 8.19
C ARG A 119 17.01 -14.21 9.66
N GLU A 120 17.54 -15.08 10.51
CA GLU A 120 17.52 -14.86 11.97
C GLU A 120 16.08 -14.55 12.42
N ASP A 121 15.85 -13.45 13.14
CA ASP A 121 14.52 -13.00 13.58
C ASP A 121 13.78 -12.14 12.53
N LEU A 122 14.39 -11.87 11.37
CA LEU A 122 13.79 -11.04 10.32
C LEU A 122 12.68 -11.78 9.59
N ILE A 123 11.46 -11.25 9.66
CA ILE A 123 10.31 -11.80 8.93
C ILE A 123 10.43 -11.38 7.47
N VAL A 124 10.64 -12.34 6.59
CA VAL A 124 10.63 -12.10 5.14
C VAL A 124 9.24 -12.42 4.61
N VAL A 125 8.65 -11.46 3.90
CA VAL A 125 7.32 -11.61 3.28
C VAL A 125 7.45 -11.46 1.77
N TRP A 126 6.67 -12.22 0.99
CA TRP A 126 6.77 -12.21 -0.47
C TRP A 126 5.48 -11.75 -1.12
N GLU A 127 5.58 -10.72 -1.97
CA GLU A 127 4.52 -10.29 -2.87
C GLU A 127 4.81 -10.71 -4.31
N THR A 128 3.96 -11.57 -4.84
CA THR A 128 3.97 -11.96 -6.25
C THR A 128 3.15 -10.99 -7.10
N ARG A 129 3.52 -10.85 -8.38
CA ARG A 129 2.82 -9.98 -9.34
C ARG A 129 2.57 -10.70 -10.64
N GLY A 130 1.43 -10.40 -11.27
CA GLY A 130 1.06 -10.90 -12.60
C GLY A 130 0.07 -12.05 -12.53
N PRO A 131 -0.81 -12.18 -13.55
CA PRO A 131 -1.97 -13.07 -13.50
C PRO A 131 -1.62 -14.56 -13.45
N ALA A 132 -0.43 -14.95 -13.91
CA ALA A 132 0.03 -16.34 -13.84
C ALA A 132 0.12 -16.87 -12.40
N TRP A 133 0.27 -15.98 -11.40
CA TRP A 133 0.28 -16.34 -9.98
C TRP A 133 -1.11 -16.59 -9.40
N ASP A 134 -2.16 -16.21 -10.13
CA ASP A 134 -3.55 -16.33 -9.66
C ASP A 134 -4.19 -17.67 -10.09
N GLU A 135 -3.53 -18.45 -10.95
CA GLU A 135 -3.96 -19.78 -11.37
C GLU A 135 -4.00 -20.76 -10.19
N GLU A 136 -5.03 -21.59 -10.10
CA GLU A 136 -5.28 -22.45 -8.93
C GLU A 136 -4.11 -23.39 -8.60
N GLU A 137 -3.59 -24.11 -9.60
CA GLU A 137 -2.43 -25.01 -9.43
C GLU A 137 -1.19 -24.24 -8.96
N THR A 138 -0.94 -23.06 -9.54
CA THR A 138 0.16 -22.19 -9.12
C THR A 138 -0.01 -21.75 -7.67
N ARG A 139 -1.21 -21.37 -7.27
CA ARG A 139 -1.50 -20.95 -5.89
C ARG A 139 -1.32 -22.09 -4.90
N GLN A 140 -1.68 -23.32 -5.24
CA GLN A 140 -1.44 -24.51 -4.41
C GLN A 140 0.07 -24.74 -4.20
N ARG A 141 0.84 -24.77 -5.29
CA ARG A 141 2.31 -24.93 -5.22
C ARG A 141 2.99 -23.79 -4.45
N LEU A 142 2.48 -22.56 -4.60
CA LEU A 142 2.95 -21.41 -3.82
C LEU A 142 2.62 -21.60 -2.33
N ALA A 143 1.41 -22.05 -1.98
CA ALA A 143 1.01 -22.29 -0.60
C ALA A 143 1.96 -23.27 0.09
N GLU A 144 2.22 -24.43 -0.52
CA GLU A 144 3.12 -25.47 0.00
C GLU A 144 4.53 -24.93 0.25
N LEU A 145 5.06 -24.14 -0.70
CA LEU A 145 6.38 -23.54 -0.56
C LEU A 145 6.43 -22.53 0.59
N LEU A 146 5.47 -21.60 0.62
CA LEU A 146 5.43 -20.51 1.59
C LEU A 146 5.21 -21.04 3.01
N GLU A 147 4.37 -22.05 3.17
CA GLU A 147 4.17 -22.72 4.46
C GLU A 147 5.44 -23.44 4.92
N LYS A 148 6.07 -24.23 4.04
CA LYS A 148 7.30 -24.95 4.36
C LYS A 148 8.44 -24.03 4.81
N LEU A 149 8.51 -22.83 4.22
CA LEU A 149 9.58 -21.87 4.51
C LEU A 149 9.17 -20.79 5.53
N ASP A 150 7.92 -20.79 6.02
CA ASP A 150 7.34 -19.73 6.85
C ASP A 150 7.57 -18.33 6.22
N ILE A 151 6.98 -18.10 5.04
CA ILE A 151 7.06 -16.85 4.29
C ILE A 151 5.65 -16.35 4.01
N PRO A 152 5.13 -15.38 4.78
CA PRO A 152 3.80 -14.85 4.56
C PRO A 152 3.59 -14.31 3.14
N HIS A 153 2.46 -14.66 2.52
CA HIS A 153 2.08 -14.15 1.21
C HIS A 153 1.49 -12.74 1.34
N VAL A 154 2.12 -11.76 0.70
CA VAL A 154 1.64 -10.39 0.64
C VAL A 154 0.69 -10.22 -0.54
N VAL A 155 -0.50 -9.67 -0.28
CA VAL A 155 -1.52 -9.46 -1.30
C VAL A 155 -2.23 -8.12 -1.14
N ASP A 156 -2.91 -7.68 -2.20
CA ASP A 156 -4.02 -6.74 -2.07
C ASP A 156 -5.28 -7.56 -1.71
N PRO A 157 -5.83 -7.42 -0.49
CA PRO A 157 -6.89 -8.30 0.02
C PRO A 157 -8.22 -8.14 -0.73
N PHE A 158 -8.37 -7.10 -1.54
CA PHE A 158 -9.53 -6.95 -2.42
C PHE A 158 -9.41 -7.77 -3.71
N LYS A 159 -8.19 -8.17 -4.07
CA LYS A 159 -7.90 -8.88 -5.33
C LYS A 159 -7.66 -10.36 -5.08
N ASN A 160 -6.94 -10.68 -4.01
CA ASN A 160 -6.51 -12.04 -3.71
C ASN A 160 -6.55 -12.32 -2.22
N THR A 161 -6.84 -13.57 -1.86
CA THR A 161 -6.59 -14.11 -0.52
C THR A 161 -5.11 -14.53 -0.42
N PRO A 162 -4.39 -14.26 0.68
CA PRO A 162 -3.06 -14.84 0.89
C PRO A 162 -3.14 -16.38 0.89
N VAL A 163 -2.16 -17.05 0.28
CA VAL A 163 -2.13 -18.53 0.24
C VAL A 163 -1.53 -19.12 1.51
N TYR A 164 -0.70 -18.32 2.20
CA TYR A 164 -0.12 -18.65 3.49
C TYR A 164 -0.01 -17.38 4.33
N VAL A 165 -0.38 -17.50 5.60
CA VAL A 165 -0.14 -16.49 6.64
C VAL A 165 0.61 -17.19 7.76
N GLY A 166 1.81 -16.68 8.09
CA GLY A 166 2.54 -17.12 9.28
C GLY A 166 2.03 -16.36 10.50
N LYS A 167 2.95 -16.00 11.40
CA LYS A 167 2.63 -15.10 12.52
C LYS A 167 2.19 -13.70 12.10
N THR A 168 2.42 -13.33 10.83
CA THR A 168 2.11 -12.03 10.28
C THR A 168 1.23 -12.16 9.05
N ALA A 169 0.09 -11.46 9.03
CA ALA A 169 -0.65 -11.18 7.80
C ALA A 169 -0.22 -9.81 7.28
N TYR A 170 0.04 -9.68 5.96
CA TYR A 170 0.55 -8.44 5.39
C TYR A 170 -0.20 -8.07 4.12
N PHE A 171 -0.90 -6.94 4.15
CA PHE A 171 -1.73 -6.44 3.07
C PHE A 171 -1.16 -5.14 2.50
N ARG A 172 -1.11 -5.05 1.17
CA ARG A 172 -0.68 -3.84 0.45
C ARG A 172 -1.76 -3.38 -0.53
N LEU A 173 -2.22 -2.15 -0.35
CA LEU A 173 -3.39 -1.62 -1.01
C LEU A 173 -2.96 -0.65 -2.10
N HIS A 174 -3.14 -1.04 -3.37
CA HIS A 174 -2.65 -0.26 -4.51
C HIS A 174 -3.74 0.52 -5.24
N GLY A 175 -4.98 0.43 -4.76
CA GLY A 175 -6.17 0.92 -5.45
C GLY A 175 -6.81 -0.14 -6.35
N LEU A 176 -8.12 0.05 -6.58
CA LEU A 176 -8.96 -0.85 -7.39
C LEU A 176 -9.32 -0.26 -8.75
N GLY A 177 -8.73 0.88 -9.11
CA GLY A 177 -8.92 1.51 -10.42
C GLY A 177 -8.04 0.85 -11.49
N GLU A 178 -8.37 1.10 -12.75
CA GLU A 178 -7.59 0.62 -13.90
C GLU A 178 -6.13 1.11 -13.86
N ARG A 179 -5.94 2.36 -13.45
CA ARG A 179 -4.61 2.95 -13.27
C ARG A 179 -4.12 2.72 -11.85
N LEU A 180 -3.07 1.91 -11.73
CA LEU A 180 -2.41 1.60 -10.46
C LEU A 180 -2.10 2.88 -9.67
N TYR A 181 -2.39 2.86 -8.36
CA TYR A 181 -2.23 3.94 -7.39
C TYR A 181 -3.21 5.12 -7.51
N TYR A 182 -3.83 5.37 -8.67
CA TYR A 182 -4.75 6.50 -8.86
C TYR A 182 -6.13 6.13 -8.30
N TYR A 183 -6.23 6.14 -6.97
CA TYR A 183 -7.41 5.66 -6.27
C TYR A 183 -7.57 6.31 -4.90
N GLN A 184 -8.82 6.46 -4.49
CA GLN A 184 -9.24 6.83 -3.14
C GLN A 184 -10.33 5.85 -2.72
N TYR A 185 -10.15 5.25 -1.54
CA TYR A 185 -11.07 4.25 -1.03
C TYR A 185 -12.31 4.89 -0.40
N SER A 186 -13.49 4.34 -0.70
CA SER A 186 -14.75 4.76 -0.10
C SER A 186 -14.89 4.26 1.34
N ASN A 187 -15.80 4.85 2.10
CA ASN A 187 -16.15 4.39 3.45
C ASN A 187 -16.56 2.91 3.45
N ASP A 188 -17.31 2.47 2.44
CA ASP A 188 -17.79 1.09 2.36
C ASP A 188 -16.67 0.12 1.96
N GLU A 189 -15.76 0.54 1.09
CA GLU A 189 -14.54 -0.21 0.79
C GLU A 189 -13.65 -0.34 2.04
N LEU A 190 -13.45 0.74 2.80
CA LEU A 190 -12.67 0.71 4.05
C LEU A 190 -13.34 -0.13 5.15
N LYS A 191 -14.68 -0.13 5.24
CA LYS A 191 -15.42 -1.06 6.11
C LYS A 191 -15.18 -2.52 5.70
N ARG A 192 -15.24 -2.80 4.40
CA ARG A 192 -14.98 -4.15 3.88
C ARG A 192 -13.54 -4.57 4.17
N LEU A 193 -12.57 -3.68 3.99
CA LEU A 193 -11.17 -3.92 4.37
C LEU A 193 -11.05 -4.27 5.86
N PHE A 194 -11.74 -3.54 6.74
CA PHE A 194 -11.73 -3.83 8.16
C PHE A 194 -12.24 -5.25 8.43
N ASN A 195 -13.37 -5.62 7.83
CA ASN A 195 -13.93 -6.96 7.99
C ASN A 195 -12.95 -8.05 7.50
N ILE A 196 -12.31 -7.85 6.34
CA ILE A 196 -11.29 -8.78 5.84
C ILE A 196 -10.11 -8.86 6.82
N ALA A 197 -9.57 -7.73 7.27
CA ALA A 197 -8.43 -7.71 8.19
C ALA A 197 -8.74 -8.42 9.52
N ARG A 198 -9.98 -8.30 10.03
CA ARG A 198 -10.42 -8.98 11.25
C ARG A 198 -10.44 -10.51 11.14
N GLU A 199 -10.68 -11.06 9.95
CA GLU A 199 -10.62 -12.52 9.75
C GLU A 199 -9.21 -13.09 9.96
N TYR A 200 -8.18 -12.24 9.95
CA TYR A 200 -6.78 -12.62 10.19
C TYR A 200 -6.32 -12.37 11.62
N GLU A 201 -7.11 -11.68 12.47
CA GLU A 201 -6.78 -11.49 13.89
C GLU A 201 -6.76 -12.81 14.68
N THR A 202 -7.42 -13.87 14.17
CA THR A 202 -7.37 -15.21 14.77
C THR A 202 -6.34 -16.13 14.10
N LYS A 203 -5.70 -15.68 13.02
CA LYS A 203 -4.78 -16.48 12.18
C LYS A 203 -3.32 -16.01 12.29
N ALA A 204 -3.11 -14.77 12.71
CA ALA A 204 -1.80 -14.14 12.84
C ALA A 204 -1.72 -13.36 14.17
N GLU A 205 -0.50 -13.18 14.68
CA GLU A 205 -0.22 -12.36 15.87
C GLU A 205 -0.34 -10.85 15.52
N GLU A 206 0.05 -10.47 14.30
CA GLU A 206 -0.01 -9.08 13.81
C GLU A 206 -0.56 -9.03 12.37
N VAL A 207 -1.44 -8.07 12.09
CA VAL A 207 -2.05 -7.82 10.78
C VAL A 207 -1.60 -6.46 10.28
N TYR A 208 -0.74 -6.43 9.26
CA TYR A 208 -0.21 -5.22 8.65
C TYR A 208 -1.09 -4.79 7.47
N VAL A 209 -1.54 -3.54 7.47
CA VAL A 209 -2.33 -2.91 6.40
C VAL A 209 -1.59 -1.67 5.90
N LEU A 210 -0.95 -1.79 4.74
CA LEU A 210 -0.12 -0.75 4.14
C LEU A 210 -0.82 -0.14 2.93
N PHE A 211 -1.16 1.14 3.01
CA PHE A 211 -1.73 1.89 1.89
C PHE A 211 -0.62 2.37 0.94
N ASN A 212 -0.84 2.19 -0.36
CA ASN A 212 0.11 2.57 -1.42
C ASN A 212 -0.58 3.33 -2.58
N ASN A 213 -1.86 3.68 -2.43
CA ASN A 213 -2.57 4.53 -3.38
C ASN A 213 -2.21 6.02 -3.18
N LEU A 214 -2.52 6.89 -4.14
CA LEU A 214 -2.16 8.32 -4.09
C LEU A 214 -2.87 9.08 -2.95
N SER A 215 -4.00 8.58 -2.46
CA SER A 215 -4.69 9.09 -1.27
C SER A 215 -4.33 8.34 0.02
N MET A 216 -3.22 7.59 0.04
CA MET A 216 -2.88 6.67 1.14
C MET A 216 -2.89 7.31 2.54
N PHE A 217 -2.42 8.55 2.69
CA PHE A 217 -2.45 9.22 4.00
C PHE A 217 -3.88 9.40 4.51
N ASP A 218 -4.75 9.99 3.68
CA ASP A 218 -6.12 10.29 4.06
C ASP A 218 -6.93 9.00 4.26
N ASP A 219 -6.72 7.99 3.41
CA ASP A 219 -7.39 6.70 3.52
C ASP A 219 -6.93 5.92 4.77
N ALA A 220 -5.63 5.92 5.07
CA ALA A 220 -5.10 5.30 6.28
C ALA A 220 -5.58 6.00 7.57
N VAL A 221 -5.67 7.34 7.58
CA VAL A 221 -6.23 8.09 8.72
C VAL A 221 -7.71 7.78 8.91
N ARG A 222 -8.48 7.76 7.82
CA ARG A 222 -9.92 7.39 7.84
C ARG A 222 -10.13 5.97 8.33
N PHE A 223 -9.32 5.02 7.85
CA PHE A 223 -9.36 3.63 8.25
C PHE A 223 -9.04 3.45 9.75
N LYS A 224 -7.96 4.07 10.22
CA LYS A 224 -7.59 4.11 11.65
C LYS A 224 -8.71 4.71 12.51
N HIS A 225 -9.27 5.85 12.08
CA HIS A 225 -10.36 6.49 12.81
C HIS A 225 -11.61 5.59 12.92
N TYR A 226 -11.96 4.88 11.84
CA TYR A 226 -13.08 3.94 11.87
C TYR A 226 -12.83 2.76 12.82
N ILE A 227 -11.61 2.21 12.82
CA ILE A 227 -11.22 1.14 13.76
C ILE A 227 -11.36 1.63 15.21
N GLU A 228 -10.91 2.85 15.52
CA GLU A 228 -10.93 3.38 16.89
C GLU A 228 -12.29 3.89 17.35
N LYS A 229 -13.12 4.43 16.44
CA LYS A 229 -14.34 5.18 16.78
C LYS A 229 -15.62 4.60 16.21
N GLY A 230 -15.54 3.58 15.36
CA GLY A 230 -16.70 2.95 14.71
C GLY A 230 -17.40 3.82 13.65
N LYS A 231 -16.82 4.97 13.28
CA LYS A 231 -17.36 5.91 12.29
C LYS A 231 -16.24 6.52 11.46
N PHE A 232 -16.54 6.95 10.25
CA PHE A 232 -15.58 7.69 9.43
C PHE A 232 -15.72 9.20 9.66
N PRO A 233 -14.62 9.96 9.58
CA PRO A 233 -14.71 11.40 9.40
C PRO A 233 -15.23 11.71 7.99
N SER A 234 -15.83 12.89 7.82
CA SER A 234 -16.21 13.38 6.49
C SER A 234 -14.98 13.56 5.61
N LEU A 235 -15.16 13.33 4.31
CA LEU A 235 -14.10 13.41 3.31
C LEU A 235 -13.69 14.86 3.03
N THR A 236 -14.68 15.74 3.06
CA THR A 236 -14.58 17.18 2.82
C THR A 236 -15.26 17.94 3.95
N LYS A 237 -15.00 19.25 4.05
CA LYS A 237 -15.65 20.09 5.09
C LYS A 237 -17.14 20.25 4.83
N ASN A 238 -17.52 20.31 3.56
CA ASN A 238 -18.90 20.48 3.09
C ASN A 238 -19.35 19.26 2.29
N VAL A 239 -20.65 19.18 2.01
CA VAL A 239 -21.25 18.17 1.12
C VAL A 239 -21.77 18.83 -0.19
N GLY A 240 -22.20 18.02 -1.15
CA GLY A 240 -22.80 18.49 -2.41
C GLY A 240 -21.81 19.23 -3.31
N LEU A 241 -22.26 20.32 -3.95
CA LEU A 241 -21.43 21.10 -4.89
C LEU A 241 -20.21 21.70 -4.22
N GLU A 242 -20.28 22.05 -2.94
CA GLU A 242 -19.15 22.58 -2.20
C GLU A 242 -18.10 21.50 -1.90
N SER A 243 -18.49 20.23 -1.74
CA SER A 243 -17.54 19.11 -1.69
C SER A 243 -16.79 18.97 -3.02
N ILE A 244 -17.52 19.03 -4.14
CA ILE A 244 -16.95 18.97 -5.49
C ILE A 244 -15.96 20.13 -5.70
N ARG A 245 -16.37 21.34 -5.35
CA ARG A 245 -15.52 22.55 -5.42
C ARG A 245 -14.26 22.40 -4.57
N GLU A 246 -14.37 21.88 -3.34
CA GLU A 246 -13.22 21.67 -2.45
C GLU A 246 -12.18 20.74 -3.08
N VAL A 247 -12.62 19.61 -3.66
CA VAL A 247 -11.70 18.66 -4.32
C VAL A 247 -11.07 19.26 -5.58
N LEU A 248 -11.86 19.95 -6.40
CA LEU A 248 -11.40 20.57 -7.65
C LEU A 248 -10.47 21.76 -7.42
N SER A 249 -10.62 22.50 -6.31
CA SER A 249 -9.81 23.68 -5.97
C SER A 249 -8.31 23.41 -5.92
N LYS A 250 -7.91 22.16 -5.68
CA LYS A 250 -6.52 21.71 -5.65
C LYS A 250 -5.92 21.51 -7.05
N THR A 251 -6.70 21.70 -8.10
CA THR A 251 -6.28 21.54 -9.49
C THR A 251 -5.67 22.83 -10.03
N ARG A 252 -4.57 22.71 -10.79
CA ARG A 252 -4.03 23.84 -11.55
C ARG A 252 -4.79 24.01 -12.86
N TYR A 253 -5.19 25.25 -13.15
CA TYR A 253 -5.87 25.66 -14.37
C TYR A 253 -4.94 26.51 -15.25
N PRO A 254 -5.17 26.60 -16.58
CA PRO A 254 -6.27 25.99 -17.34
C PRO A 254 -6.20 24.46 -17.41
N ALA A 255 -7.36 23.81 -17.50
CA ALA A 255 -7.51 22.35 -17.43
C ALA A 255 -8.54 21.81 -18.41
N SER A 256 -8.17 20.87 -19.26
CA SER A 256 -9.13 20.17 -20.14
C SER A 256 -9.93 19.10 -19.38
N LYS A 257 -11.14 18.78 -19.85
CA LYS A 257 -11.95 17.66 -19.33
C LYS A 257 -11.15 16.36 -19.21
N SER A 258 -10.38 16.01 -20.25
CA SER A 258 -9.49 14.83 -20.24
C SER A 258 -8.42 14.90 -19.15
N MET A 259 -7.80 16.07 -18.94
CA MET A 259 -6.84 16.26 -17.86
C MET A 259 -7.49 16.13 -16.48
N LEU A 260 -8.69 16.68 -16.29
CA LEU A 260 -9.45 16.58 -15.04
C LEU A 260 -9.79 15.12 -14.70
N LEU A 261 -10.33 14.37 -15.67
CA LEU A 261 -10.61 12.94 -15.51
C LEU A 261 -9.34 12.17 -15.10
N LYS A 262 -8.23 12.39 -15.79
CA LYS A 262 -6.95 11.71 -15.53
C LYS A 262 -6.33 12.06 -14.17
N LYS A 263 -6.43 13.32 -13.74
CA LYS A 263 -5.73 13.83 -12.54
C LYS A 263 -6.55 13.71 -11.26
N VAL A 264 -7.86 13.95 -11.33
CA VAL A 264 -8.73 14.07 -10.14
C VAL A 264 -10.02 13.25 -10.25
N GLY A 265 -10.38 12.72 -11.41
CA GLY A 265 -11.62 11.93 -11.58
C GLY A 265 -11.72 10.72 -10.65
N TRP A 266 -10.59 10.11 -10.29
CA TRP A 266 -10.52 8.96 -9.37
C TRP A 266 -10.80 9.32 -7.90
N LYS A 267 -10.78 10.60 -7.54
CA LYS A 267 -11.07 11.06 -6.18
C LYS A 267 -12.55 10.98 -5.86
N LEU A 268 -12.86 10.85 -4.58
CA LEU A 268 -14.23 10.88 -4.08
C LEU A 268 -14.63 12.31 -3.70
N VAL A 269 -15.94 12.56 -3.77
CA VAL A 269 -16.64 13.72 -3.22
C VAL A 269 -17.80 13.21 -2.36
N GLU A 270 -18.26 14.01 -1.42
CA GLU A 270 -19.33 13.67 -0.48
C GLU A 270 -20.59 14.46 -0.86
N ILE A 271 -21.59 13.80 -1.44
CA ILE A 271 -22.81 14.47 -1.94
C ILE A 271 -23.80 14.71 -0.80
N GLU A 272 -23.89 13.74 0.10
CA GLU A 272 -24.57 13.83 1.38
C GLU A 272 -23.65 13.20 2.42
N LYS A 273 -23.90 13.45 3.71
CA LYS A 273 -23.05 12.94 4.77
C LYS A 273 -22.93 11.40 4.70
N GLY A 274 -21.71 10.91 4.51
CA GLY A 274 -21.39 9.49 4.35
C GLY A 274 -21.63 8.92 2.94
N LYS A 275 -22.28 9.65 2.03
CA LYS A 275 -22.58 9.22 0.65
C LYS A 275 -21.54 9.77 -0.31
N GLN A 276 -20.65 8.89 -0.76
CA GLN A 276 -19.49 9.25 -1.57
C GLN A 276 -19.67 8.84 -3.03
N ILE A 277 -19.28 9.71 -3.95
CA ILE A 277 -19.33 9.45 -5.40
C ILE A 277 -17.97 9.81 -5.99
N ARG A 278 -17.50 9.06 -7.01
CA ARG A 278 -16.28 9.41 -7.74
C ARG A 278 -16.51 10.64 -8.60
N LEU A 279 -15.56 11.56 -8.57
CA LEU A 279 -15.63 12.83 -9.29
C LEU A 279 -15.74 12.62 -10.81
N GLU A 280 -15.21 11.53 -11.34
CA GLU A 280 -15.35 11.17 -12.76
C GLU A 280 -16.81 11.06 -13.22
N ASN A 281 -17.74 10.67 -12.34
CA ASN A 281 -19.16 10.55 -12.70
C ASN A 281 -19.74 11.92 -13.09
N PHE A 282 -19.28 13.00 -12.46
CA PHE A 282 -19.68 14.37 -12.81
C PHE A 282 -18.89 14.88 -14.01
N LEU A 283 -17.57 14.63 -14.03
CA LEU A 283 -16.68 15.12 -15.08
C LEU A 283 -16.94 14.47 -16.45
N ARG A 284 -17.57 13.30 -16.53
CA ARG A 284 -17.96 12.67 -17.80
C ARG A 284 -19.14 13.39 -18.47
N GLU A 285 -19.99 14.07 -17.70
CA GLU A 285 -21.20 14.72 -18.22
C GLU A 285 -20.97 16.16 -18.71
N ILE A 286 -19.88 16.81 -18.30
CA ILE A 286 -19.58 18.20 -18.72
C ILE A 286 -19.10 18.28 -20.18
N PRO A 287 -19.21 19.44 -20.86
CA PRO A 287 -18.68 19.62 -22.21
C PRO A 287 -17.18 19.34 -22.33
N SER A 288 -16.76 18.78 -23.47
CA SER A 288 -15.35 18.53 -23.79
C SER A 288 -14.66 19.82 -24.23
N LYS A 289 -14.16 20.59 -23.27
CA LYS A 289 -13.39 21.83 -23.49
C LYS A 289 -12.30 22.02 -22.44
N THR A 290 -11.54 23.10 -22.60
CA THR A 290 -10.59 23.59 -21.59
C THR A 290 -11.30 24.61 -20.71
N TYR A 291 -11.24 24.39 -19.41
CA TYR A 291 -11.76 25.29 -18.39
C TYR A 291 -10.61 26.17 -17.88
N ASN A 292 -10.80 27.48 -17.85
CA ASN A 292 -9.75 28.43 -17.46
C ASN A 292 -9.63 28.60 -15.95
N ASN A 293 -10.69 28.31 -15.20
CA ASN A 293 -10.73 28.35 -13.75
C ASN A 293 -11.82 27.42 -13.21
N ILE A 294 -11.88 27.31 -11.88
CA ILE A 294 -12.85 26.45 -11.20
C ILE A 294 -14.31 26.93 -11.38
N ASP A 295 -14.57 28.23 -11.41
CA ASP A 295 -15.95 28.74 -11.49
C ASP A 295 -16.58 28.46 -12.86
N GLU A 296 -15.78 28.52 -13.93
CA GLU A 296 -16.21 28.07 -15.26
C GLU A 296 -16.62 26.59 -15.25
N LEU A 297 -15.82 25.74 -14.60
CA LEU A 297 -16.09 24.30 -14.49
C LEU A 297 -17.33 24.02 -13.63
N MET A 298 -17.46 24.70 -12.48
CA MET A 298 -18.58 24.49 -11.56
C MET A 298 -19.94 24.84 -12.16
N LYS A 299 -20.00 25.76 -13.14
CA LYS A 299 -21.25 26.08 -13.87
C LYS A 299 -21.79 24.91 -14.70
N GLU A 300 -20.92 23.99 -15.12
CA GLU A 300 -21.32 22.84 -15.95
C GLU A 300 -21.67 21.60 -15.10
N ILE A 301 -21.24 21.55 -13.84
CA ILE A 301 -21.46 20.39 -12.96
C ILE A 301 -22.88 20.43 -12.38
N LYS A 302 -23.60 19.32 -12.51
CA LYS A 302 -24.94 19.12 -11.94
C LYS A 302 -24.90 17.96 -10.95
N LEU A 303 -25.62 18.10 -9.83
CA LEU A 303 -25.82 17.03 -8.84
C LEU A 303 -27.03 16.17 -9.20
#